data_AF-A0A7J2I1S3-F1
#
_entry.id   AF-A0A7J2I1S3-F1
#
_cell.length_a   1.000
_cell.length_b   1.000
_cell.length_c   1.000
_cell.angle_alpha   90.00
_cell.angle_beta   90.00
_cell.angle_gamma   90.00
#
_symmetry.space_group_name_H-M   'P 1'
#
loop_
_entity.id
_entity.type
_entity.pdbx_description
1 polymer ?
#
loop_
_entity_poly.entity_id
_entity_poly.type
_entity_poly.pdbx_seq_one_letter_code
_entity_poly.pdbx_strand_id
1 'polypeptide(L)'
;TIPIVVKVNEKSPVYLTVTAIFTALVCVVTIMFSVYVPATEGFFNIGESMVFLSALLFGPYVGAFAGGVGSMLADILLGYTYYAPATLVIKACEGFLVGTLKKKNPKLISESHWKFFTLILGIIVGLLLGGIGTTYYSGDVTITLGAQTFQLYIPLEFWILLGVAVAISISAFGFLADPEFGWMVFSVISGGCIMVLGYFLYQMFLLYPLFKIEAVAVAEVPINIGQMIIGAIVALPITKIVWRMLPYLKESKN
;
A
#
# COMPACT_ATOMS: atom_id res chain seq x y z
N THR A 1 26.05 23.95 -21.53
CA THR A 1 25.86 23.81 -20.07
C THR A 1 25.88 22.34 -19.75
N ILE A 2 26.91 21.86 -19.04
CA ILE A 2 26.97 20.47 -18.59
C ILE A 2 25.83 20.29 -17.59
N PRO A 3 24.88 19.36 -17.77
CA PRO A 3 23.88 19.12 -16.76
C PRO A 3 24.61 18.60 -15.53
N ILE A 4 24.59 19.37 -14.45
CA ILE A 4 25.05 18.91 -13.15
C ILE A 4 24.06 17.82 -12.76
N VAL A 5 24.41 16.56 -13.06
CA VAL A 5 23.69 15.41 -12.56
C VAL A 5 23.97 15.37 -11.06
N VAL A 6 23.12 16.01 -10.28
CA VAL A 6 23.17 15.92 -8.83
C VAL A 6 22.75 14.48 -8.49
N LYS A 7 23.73 13.58 -8.42
CA LYS A 7 23.53 12.27 -7.83
C LYS A 7 23.13 12.51 -6.38
N VAL A 8 21.91 12.13 -6.02
CA VAL A 8 21.43 12.24 -4.65
C VAL A 8 22.10 11.13 -3.84
N ASN A 9 23.34 11.39 -3.41
CA ASN A 9 24.08 10.56 -2.47
C ASN A 9 23.38 10.60 -1.11
N GLU A 10 23.28 9.46 -0.41
CA GLU A 10 22.67 9.38 0.93
C GLU A 10 23.33 10.32 1.94
N LYS A 11 24.61 10.68 1.72
CA LYS A 11 25.35 11.66 2.54
C LYS A 11 25.26 13.11 2.04
N SER A 12 24.47 13.38 0.99
CA SER A 12 24.33 14.72 0.41
C SER A 12 23.31 15.56 1.17
N PRO A 13 23.54 16.88 1.37
CA PRO A 13 22.52 17.80 1.86
C PRO A 13 21.21 17.77 1.07
N VAL A 14 21.28 17.42 -0.22
CA VAL A 14 20.10 17.27 -1.09
C VAL A 14 19.23 16.10 -0.63
N TYR A 15 19.83 14.99 -0.18
CA TYR A 15 19.08 13.83 0.31
C TYR A 15 18.29 14.15 1.57
N LEU A 16 18.92 14.88 2.50
CA LEU A 16 18.28 15.37 3.72
C LEU A 16 17.14 16.34 3.38
N THR A 17 17.38 17.27 2.46
CA THR A 17 16.36 18.25 2.02
C THR A 17 15.16 17.57 1.40
N VAL A 18 15.37 16.61 0.49
CA VAL A 18 14.28 15.82 -0.11
C VAL A 18 13.52 15.04 0.96
N THR A 19 14.21 14.44 1.93
CA THR A 19 13.57 13.71 3.03
C THR A 19 12.69 14.63 3.87
N ALA A 20 13.18 15.83 4.22
CA ALA A 20 12.40 16.82 4.96
C ALA A 20 11.16 17.30 4.18
N ILE A 21 11.33 17.62 2.89
CA ILE A 21 10.22 18.04 2.02
C ILE A 21 9.16 16.95 1.92
N PHE A 22 9.55 15.70 1.66
CA PHE A 22 8.58 14.61 1.57
C PHE A 22 7.93 14.26 2.91
N THR A 23 8.65 14.41 4.02
CA THR A 23 8.05 14.27 5.36
C THR A 23 6.95 15.32 5.57
N ALA A 24 7.22 16.58 5.19
CA ALA A 24 6.22 17.65 5.26
C ALA A 24 5.05 17.39 4.31
N LEU A 25 5.30 16.93 3.08
CA LEU A 25 4.24 16.59 2.13
C LEU A 25 3.35 15.45 2.61
N VAL A 26 3.95 14.37 3.15
CA VAL A 26 3.18 13.28 3.76
C VAL A 26 2.28 13.84 4.85
N CYS A 27 2.84 14.58 5.81
CA CYS A 27 2.07 15.17 6.91
C CYS A 27 0.93 16.07 6.42
N VAL A 28 1.23 17.04 5.54
CA VAL A 28 0.25 18.02 5.05
C VAL A 28 -0.86 17.35 4.24
N VAL A 29 -0.53 16.43 3.33
CA VAL A 29 -1.53 15.73 2.51
C VAL A 29 -2.39 14.81 3.39
N THR A 30 -1.81 14.15 4.39
CA THR A 30 -2.56 13.37 5.38
C THR A 30 -3.57 14.24 6.13
N ILE A 31 -3.15 15.42 6.60
CA ILE A 31 -4.01 16.35 7.33
C ILE A 31 -5.13 16.88 6.43
N MET A 32 -4.79 17.43 5.27
CA MET A 32 -5.73 18.12 4.39
C MET A 32 -6.79 17.20 3.79
N PHE A 33 -6.45 15.95 3.54
CA PHE A 33 -7.32 14.98 2.87
C PHE A 33 -7.60 13.79 3.77
N SER A 34 -8.11 14.07 4.97
CA SER A 34 -8.55 13.07 5.94
C SER A 34 -10.08 13.06 6.10
N VAL A 35 -10.63 11.89 6.38
CA VAL A 35 -12.06 11.65 6.67
C VAL A 35 -12.15 10.75 7.90
N TYR A 36 -12.80 11.24 8.96
CA TYR A 36 -12.96 10.48 10.21
C TYR A 36 -13.77 9.20 10.01
N VAL A 37 -13.36 8.13 10.68
CA VAL A 37 -14.02 6.82 10.68
C VAL A 37 -14.44 6.48 12.11
N PRO A 38 -15.73 6.67 12.47
CA PRO A 38 -16.19 6.47 13.85
C PRO A 38 -15.97 5.04 14.38
N ALA A 39 -16.12 4.03 13.53
CA ALA A 39 -16.06 2.62 13.94
C ALA A 39 -14.68 2.19 14.48
N THR A 40 -13.63 2.90 14.11
CA THR A 40 -12.25 2.55 14.49
C THR A 40 -11.60 3.62 15.35
N GLU A 41 -12.29 4.73 15.62
CA GLU A 41 -11.70 5.95 16.17
C GLU A 41 -10.45 6.40 15.40
N GLY A 42 -10.39 6.09 14.10
CA GLY A 42 -9.32 6.43 13.18
C GLY A 42 -9.81 7.32 12.05
N PHE A 43 -9.02 7.42 10.98
CA PHE A 43 -9.40 8.21 9.81
C PHE A 43 -8.82 7.63 8.52
N PHE A 44 -9.61 7.73 7.46
CA PHE A 44 -9.16 7.52 6.09
C PHE A 44 -8.37 8.74 5.63
N ASN A 45 -7.25 8.57 4.92
CA ASN A 45 -6.49 9.67 4.32
C ASN A 45 -5.83 9.36 2.98
N ILE A 46 -5.60 10.41 2.19
CA ILE A 46 -4.93 10.35 0.87
C ILE A 46 -3.40 10.51 0.98
N GLY A 47 -2.88 10.78 2.18
CA GLY A 47 -1.44 10.92 2.44
C GLY A 47 -0.60 9.71 2.04
N GLU A 48 -1.23 8.53 1.96
CA GLU A 48 -0.65 7.30 1.41
C GLU A 48 0.06 7.49 0.07
N SER A 49 -0.53 8.32 -0.79
CA SER A 49 0.03 8.65 -2.09
C SER A 49 1.44 9.25 -1.99
N MET A 50 1.70 10.08 -0.99
CA MET A 50 2.99 10.71 -0.77
C MET A 50 4.00 9.73 -0.15
N VAL A 51 3.54 8.77 0.67
CA VAL A 51 4.37 7.68 1.19
C VAL A 51 4.91 6.85 0.05
N PHE A 52 4.03 6.33 -0.82
CA PHE A 52 4.44 5.57 -2.00
C PHE A 52 5.29 6.39 -2.96
N LEU A 53 4.92 7.65 -3.24
CA LEU A 53 5.66 8.51 -4.15
C LEU A 53 7.10 8.74 -3.65
N SER A 54 7.27 9.03 -2.36
CA SER A 54 8.60 9.23 -1.75
C SER A 54 9.46 7.96 -1.84
N ALA A 55 8.88 6.79 -1.57
CA ALA A 55 9.55 5.50 -1.65
C ALA A 55 9.95 5.13 -3.10
N LEU A 56 9.05 5.33 -4.06
CA LEU A 56 9.29 5.01 -5.47
C LEU A 56 10.36 5.92 -6.09
N LEU A 57 10.29 7.23 -5.83
CA LEU A 57 11.24 8.20 -6.37
C LEU A 57 12.59 8.15 -5.64
N PHE A 58 12.58 8.12 -4.31
CA PHE A 58 13.77 8.37 -3.49
C PHE A 58 14.20 7.18 -2.63
N GLY A 59 13.60 6.01 -2.82
CA GLY A 59 14.07 4.73 -2.29
C GLY A 59 13.71 4.47 -0.83
N PRO A 60 14.27 3.40 -0.24
CA PRO A 60 13.75 2.82 0.99
C PRO A 60 13.86 3.75 2.20
N TYR A 61 15.00 4.40 2.42
CA TYR A 61 15.17 5.22 3.63
C TYR A 61 14.39 6.54 3.60
N VAL A 62 14.30 7.20 2.43
CA VAL A 62 13.42 8.37 2.29
C VAL A 62 11.97 7.97 2.46
N GLY A 63 11.54 6.88 1.81
CA GLY A 63 10.18 6.34 1.97
C GLY A 63 9.86 6.01 3.43
N ALA A 64 10.77 5.33 4.12
CA ALA A 64 10.59 4.95 5.52
C ALA A 64 10.48 6.18 6.44
N PHE A 65 11.42 7.12 6.33
CA PHE A 65 11.43 8.27 7.21
C PHE A 65 10.26 9.22 6.91
N ALA A 66 10.05 9.58 5.64
CA ALA A 66 8.96 10.47 5.25
C ALA A 66 7.59 9.85 5.54
N GLY A 67 7.41 8.56 5.25
CA GLY A 67 6.18 7.84 5.56
C GLY A 67 5.91 7.74 7.05
N GLY A 68 6.88 7.22 7.81
CA GLY A 68 6.80 7.06 9.25
C GLY A 68 6.57 8.38 9.99
N VAL A 69 7.54 9.29 9.89
CA VAL A 69 7.53 10.54 10.65
C VAL A 69 6.43 11.47 10.16
N GLY A 70 6.23 11.59 8.85
CA GLY A 70 5.19 12.46 8.29
C GLY A 70 3.79 12.05 8.72
N SER A 71 3.49 10.75 8.66
CA SER A 71 2.18 10.23 9.08
C SER A 71 1.98 10.30 10.59
N MET A 72 3.01 9.97 11.38
CA MET A 72 2.97 10.11 12.84
C MET A 72 2.70 11.55 13.26
N LEU A 73 3.34 12.53 12.60
CA LEU A 73 3.09 13.95 12.89
C LEU A 73 1.65 14.34 12.56
N ALA A 74 1.08 13.82 11.47
CA ALA A 74 -0.31 14.06 11.15
C ALA A 74 -1.25 13.49 12.23
N ASP A 75 -1.00 12.28 12.73
CA ASP A 75 -1.78 11.70 13.83
C ASP A 75 -1.74 12.60 15.07
N ILE A 76 -0.56 13.08 15.45
CA ILE A 76 -0.40 13.98 16.60
C ILE A 76 -1.19 15.27 16.40
N LEU A 77 -1.05 15.90 15.22
CA LEU A 77 -1.67 17.19 14.92
C LEU A 77 -3.19 17.11 14.76
N LEU A 78 -3.72 15.98 14.31
CA LEU A 78 -5.14 15.71 14.18
C LEU A 78 -5.79 15.20 15.49
N GLY A 79 -5.00 14.94 16.54
CA GLY A 79 -5.50 14.47 17.83
C GLY A 79 -5.57 12.94 18.01
N TYR A 80 -5.10 12.17 17.02
CA TYR A 80 -5.02 10.70 17.04
C TYR A 80 -3.69 10.22 17.64
N THR A 81 -3.22 10.85 18.71
CA THR A 81 -1.88 10.61 19.30
C THR A 81 -1.63 9.17 19.72
N TYR A 82 -2.69 8.42 20.04
CA TYR A 82 -2.63 6.99 20.34
C TYR A 82 -2.24 6.15 19.12
N TYR A 83 -2.55 6.56 17.88
CA TYR A 83 -2.05 5.87 16.69
C TYR A 83 -0.59 6.21 16.37
N ALA A 84 -0.11 7.39 16.78
CA ALA A 84 1.18 7.94 16.34
C ALA A 84 2.38 6.97 16.49
N PRO A 85 2.60 6.26 17.62
CA PRO A 85 3.73 5.33 17.75
C PRO A 85 3.63 4.15 16.78
N ALA A 86 2.42 3.62 16.57
CA ALA A 86 2.20 2.52 15.65
C ALA A 86 2.34 2.99 14.20
N THR A 87 1.73 4.12 13.85
CA THR A 87 1.84 4.75 12.53
C THR A 87 3.29 4.99 12.15
N LEU A 88 4.13 5.50 13.07
CA LEU A 88 5.56 5.68 12.81
C LEU A 88 6.21 4.39 12.30
N VAL A 89 6.00 3.28 13.01
CA VAL A 89 6.62 2.00 12.69
C VAL A 89 6.02 1.39 11.44
N ILE A 90 4.69 1.33 11.36
CA ILE A 90 3.94 0.72 10.26
C ILE A 90 4.28 1.42 8.94
N LYS A 91 4.19 2.76 8.92
CA LYS A 91 4.48 3.57 7.73
C LYS A 91 5.95 3.58 7.36
N ALA A 92 6.85 3.51 8.35
CA ALA A 92 8.27 3.34 8.07
C ALA A 92 8.55 1.98 7.39
N CYS A 93 7.96 0.89 7.89
CA CYS A 93 8.08 -0.43 7.29
C CYS A 93 7.49 -0.49 5.87
N GLU A 94 6.32 0.12 5.67
CA GLU A 94 5.68 0.26 4.36
C GLU A 94 6.58 0.98 3.36
N GLY A 95 6.99 2.22 3.68
CA GLY A 95 7.84 3.01 2.79
C GLY A 95 9.20 2.36 2.52
N PHE A 96 9.78 1.72 3.54
CA PHE A 96 11.01 0.95 3.40
C PHE A 96 10.85 -0.22 2.44
N LEU A 97 9.78 -1.01 2.58
CA LEU A 97 9.54 -2.17 1.74
C LEU A 97 9.29 -1.75 0.28
N VAL A 98 8.42 -0.75 0.05
CA VAL A 98 8.12 -0.24 -1.30
C VAL A 98 9.41 0.22 -2.00
N GLY A 99 10.22 1.02 -1.31
CA GLY A 99 11.47 1.53 -1.85
C GLY A 99 12.52 0.42 -2.07
N THR A 100 12.57 -0.58 -1.19
CA THR A 100 13.48 -1.72 -1.31
C THR A 100 13.10 -2.62 -2.47
N LEU A 101 11.83 -3.01 -2.58
CA LEU A 101 11.33 -3.83 -3.68
C LEU A 101 11.54 -3.08 -4.99
N LYS A 102 11.18 -1.80 -5.09
CA LYS A 102 11.43 -1.00 -6.30
C LYS A 102 12.93 -0.91 -6.66
N LYS A 103 13.85 -0.83 -5.69
CA LYS A 103 15.30 -0.82 -5.99
C LYS A 103 15.79 -2.20 -6.44
N LYS A 104 15.29 -3.25 -5.79
CA LYS A 104 15.49 -4.64 -6.21
C LYS A 104 14.60 -5.01 -7.40
N ASN A 105 14.02 -4.01 -8.08
CA ASN A 105 13.29 -4.22 -9.31
C ASN A 105 14.20 -5.03 -10.21
N PRO A 106 13.79 -6.26 -10.56
CA PRO A 106 14.61 -7.13 -11.34
C PRO A 106 14.69 -6.59 -12.76
N LYS A 107 15.54 -5.59 -12.98
CA LYS A 107 16.15 -5.28 -14.28
C LYS A 107 16.99 -6.46 -14.82
N LEU A 108 16.96 -7.62 -14.16
CA LEU A 108 17.79 -8.81 -14.38
C LEU A 108 16.99 -10.12 -14.51
N ILE A 109 15.66 -10.07 -14.46
CA ILE A 109 14.82 -11.25 -14.69
C ILE A 109 14.20 -11.10 -16.08
N SER A 110 14.58 -11.98 -17.01
CA SER A 110 13.95 -12.11 -18.34
C SER A 110 12.42 -12.00 -18.22
N GLU A 111 11.74 -11.39 -19.20
CA GLU A 111 10.27 -11.33 -19.27
C GLU A 111 9.61 -12.67 -18.91
N SER A 112 10.28 -13.77 -19.25
CA SER A 112 9.86 -15.12 -18.91
C SER A 112 9.69 -15.36 -17.41
N HIS A 113 10.60 -14.92 -16.53
CA HIS A 113 10.39 -15.17 -15.09
C HIS A 113 9.45 -14.16 -14.44
N TRP A 114 9.23 -12.98 -15.01
CA TRP A 114 8.12 -12.13 -14.56
C TRP A 114 6.77 -12.78 -14.88
N LYS A 115 6.60 -13.28 -16.11
CA LYS A 115 5.43 -14.06 -16.55
C LYS A 115 5.25 -15.31 -15.69
N PHE A 116 6.34 -16.02 -15.39
CA PHE A 116 6.29 -17.18 -14.50
C PHE A 116 5.92 -16.81 -13.05
N PHE A 117 6.54 -15.76 -12.49
CA PHE A 117 6.23 -15.28 -11.15
C PHE A 117 4.76 -14.89 -11.00
N THR A 118 4.23 -14.12 -11.95
CA THR A 118 2.83 -13.68 -11.95
C THR A 118 1.85 -14.83 -12.18
N LEU A 119 2.22 -15.83 -12.98
CA LEU A 119 1.45 -17.07 -13.12
C LEU A 119 1.36 -17.83 -11.79
N ILE A 120 2.49 -18.07 -11.12
CA ILE A 120 2.52 -18.75 -9.82
C ILE A 120 1.76 -17.94 -8.77
N LEU A 121 1.96 -16.63 -8.72
CA LEU A 121 1.24 -15.75 -7.82
C LEU A 121 -0.28 -15.81 -8.07
N GLY A 122 -0.70 -15.74 -9.33
CA GLY A 122 -2.11 -15.85 -9.72
C GLY A 122 -2.72 -17.17 -9.29
N ILE A 123 -2.03 -18.29 -9.52
CA ILE A 123 -2.48 -19.62 -9.08
C ILE A 123 -2.64 -19.67 -7.55
N ILE A 124 -1.63 -19.21 -6.79
CA ILE A 124 -1.68 -19.22 -5.33
C ILE A 124 -2.85 -18.37 -4.82
N VAL A 125 -2.97 -17.13 -5.29
CA VAL A 125 -4.03 -16.21 -4.85
C VAL A 125 -5.41 -16.75 -5.23
N GLY A 126 -5.57 -17.29 -6.44
CA GLY A 126 -6.83 -17.87 -6.90
C GLY A 126 -7.23 -19.12 -6.13
N LEU A 127 -6.28 -20.02 -5.83
CA LEU A 127 -6.54 -21.21 -5.01
C LEU A 127 -6.89 -20.85 -3.57
N LEU A 128 -6.22 -19.86 -2.98
CA LEU A 128 -6.55 -19.38 -1.64
C LEU A 128 -7.95 -18.76 -1.62
N LEU A 129 -8.27 -17.89 -2.58
CA LEU A 129 -9.59 -17.26 -2.67
C LEU A 129 -10.70 -18.29 -2.86
N GLY A 130 -10.51 -19.21 -3.82
CA GLY A 130 -11.46 -20.27 -4.09
C GLY A 130 -11.63 -21.18 -2.87
N GLY A 131 -10.54 -21.67 -2.29
CA GLY A 131 -10.58 -22.60 -1.16
C GLY A 131 -11.16 -21.99 0.12
N ILE A 132 -10.80 -20.75 0.46
CA ILE A 132 -11.39 -20.04 1.61
C ILE A 132 -12.87 -19.77 1.34
N GLY A 133 -13.21 -19.28 0.14
CA GLY A 133 -14.59 -18.99 -0.25
C GLY A 133 -15.49 -20.22 -0.19
N THR A 134 -15.04 -21.35 -0.73
CA THR A 134 -15.80 -22.61 -0.70
C THR A 134 -15.99 -23.12 0.73
N THR A 135 -14.96 -23.00 1.58
CA THR A 135 -14.97 -23.59 2.93
C THR A 135 -15.75 -22.75 3.93
N TYR A 136 -15.63 -21.43 3.87
CA TYR A 136 -16.13 -20.54 4.92
C TYR A 136 -17.29 -19.65 4.47
N TYR A 137 -17.48 -19.45 3.16
CA TYR A 137 -18.41 -18.45 2.62
C TYR A 137 -19.42 -19.04 1.63
N SER A 138 -19.57 -20.37 1.59
CA SER A 138 -20.61 -21.05 0.81
C SER A 138 -21.77 -21.46 1.70
N GLY A 139 -22.97 -21.51 1.12
CA GLY A 139 -24.20 -21.81 1.86
C GLY A 139 -25.13 -20.61 1.98
N ASP A 140 -26.07 -20.71 2.94
CA ASP A 140 -27.06 -19.67 3.18
C ASP A 140 -26.40 -18.46 3.87
N VAL A 141 -26.48 -17.33 3.21
CA VAL A 141 -25.98 -16.03 3.68
C VAL A 141 -27.17 -15.09 3.82
N THR A 142 -27.19 -14.35 4.93
CA THR A 142 -28.14 -13.26 5.13
C THR A 142 -27.46 -11.94 4.77
N ILE A 143 -27.92 -11.30 3.70
CA ILE A 143 -27.52 -9.93 3.36
C ILE A 143 -28.51 -8.96 3.99
N THR A 144 -28.00 -8.03 4.78
CA THR A 144 -28.77 -6.94 5.37
C THR A 144 -28.53 -5.66 4.55
N LEU A 145 -29.59 -5.13 3.94
CA LEU A 145 -29.60 -3.89 3.16
C LEU A 145 -30.56 -2.90 3.85
N GLY A 146 -29.98 -1.98 4.63
CA GLY A 146 -30.76 -1.07 5.47
C GLY A 146 -31.58 -1.84 6.50
N ALA A 147 -32.91 -1.69 6.46
CA ALA A 147 -33.83 -2.40 7.36
C ALA A 147 -34.32 -3.75 6.82
N GLN A 148 -33.96 -4.14 5.59
CA GLN A 148 -34.40 -5.38 4.97
C GLN A 148 -33.31 -6.45 5.00
N THR A 149 -33.70 -7.69 5.22
CA THR A 149 -32.82 -8.85 5.16
C THR A 149 -33.23 -9.77 4.01
N PHE A 150 -32.24 -10.19 3.23
CA PHE A 150 -32.39 -11.11 2.12
C PHE A 150 -31.58 -12.36 2.42
N GLN A 151 -32.22 -13.53 2.30
CA GLN A 151 -31.51 -14.80 2.33
C GLN A 151 -31.12 -15.17 0.91
N LEU A 152 -29.84 -15.46 0.69
CA LEU A 152 -29.33 -16.00 -0.56
C LEU A 152 -28.50 -17.24 -0.27
N TYR A 153 -28.50 -18.17 -1.19
CA TYR A 153 -27.58 -19.29 -1.17
C TYR A 153 -26.40 -18.97 -2.09
N ILE A 154 -25.18 -18.99 -1.55
CA ILE A 154 -23.95 -18.84 -2.34
C ILE A 154 -23.41 -20.24 -2.68
N PRO A 155 -23.46 -20.64 -3.97
CA PRO A 155 -22.98 -21.94 -4.39
C PRO A 155 -21.44 -22.02 -4.36
N LEU A 156 -20.88 -23.21 -4.18
CA LEU A 156 -19.43 -23.41 -4.10
C LEU A 156 -18.73 -23.02 -5.41
N GLU A 157 -19.40 -23.27 -6.54
CA GLU A 157 -18.94 -22.96 -7.88
C GLU A 157 -18.66 -21.47 -8.06
N PHE A 158 -19.41 -20.59 -7.36
CA PHE A 158 -19.18 -19.15 -7.39
C PHE A 158 -17.75 -18.80 -6.93
N TRP A 159 -17.32 -19.35 -5.80
CA TRP A 159 -15.99 -19.08 -5.25
C TRP A 159 -14.87 -19.70 -6.08
N ILE A 160 -15.10 -20.90 -6.64
CA ILE A 160 -14.16 -21.54 -7.57
C ILE A 160 -13.97 -20.69 -8.82
N LEU A 161 -15.06 -20.25 -9.45
CA LEU A 161 -15.03 -19.41 -10.64
C LEU A 161 -14.37 -18.06 -10.36
N LEU A 162 -14.66 -17.44 -9.20
CA LEU A 162 -14.03 -16.20 -8.79
C LEU A 162 -12.52 -16.39 -8.57
N GLY A 163 -12.10 -17.47 -7.91
CA GLY A 163 -10.69 -17.83 -7.73
C GLY A 163 -9.96 -18.01 -9.07
N VAL A 164 -10.56 -18.72 -10.02
CA VAL A 164 -10.03 -18.89 -11.38
C VAL A 164 -9.95 -17.55 -12.12
N ALA A 165 -11.00 -16.73 -12.05
CA ALA A 165 -11.02 -15.40 -12.69
C ALA A 165 -9.92 -14.48 -12.15
N VAL A 166 -9.68 -14.49 -10.83
CA VAL A 166 -8.59 -13.74 -10.20
C VAL A 166 -7.23 -14.28 -10.61
N ALA A 167 -7.04 -15.60 -10.64
CA ALA A 167 -5.79 -16.22 -11.11
C ALA A 167 -5.47 -15.83 -12.55
N ILE A 168 -6.47 -15.88 -13.43
CA ILE A 168 -6.35 -15.46 -14.84
C ILE A 168 -6.02 -13.97 -14.91
N SER A 169 -6.69 -13.11 -14.13
CA SER A 169 -6.48 -11.67 -14.16
C SER A 169 -5.06 -11.29 -13.74
N ILE A 170 -4.54 -11.85 -12.64
CA ILE A 170 -3.17 -11.61 -12.17
C ILE A 170 -2.15 -12.13 -13.18
N SER A 171 -2.37 -13.34 -13.71
CA SER A 171 -1.50 -13.94 -14.72
C SER A 171 -1.48 -13.07 -15.99
N ALA A 172 -2.66 -12.75 -16.53
CA ALA A 172 -2.83 -11.91 -17.71
C ALA A 172 -2.16 -10.54 -17.54
N PHE A 173 -2.32 -9.90 -16.38
CA PHE A 173 -1.60 -8.66 -16.09
C PHE A 173 -0.09 -8.83 -16.18
N GLY A 174 0.45 -9.96 -15.70
CA GLY A 174 1.87 -10.30 -15.86
C GLY A 174 2.34 -10.46 -17.31
N PHE A 175 1.49 -10.96 -18.20
CA PHE A 175 1.80 -11.08 -19.63
C PHE A 175 1.61 -9.78 -20.42
N LEU A 176 0.67 -8.92 -19.99
CA LEU A 176 0.26 -7.72 -20.72
C LEU A 176 0.98 -6.45 -20.24
N ALA A 177 1.37 -6.37 -18.97
CA ALA A 177 2.02 -5.20 -18.40
C ALA A 177 3.54 -5.26 -18.56
N ASP A 178 4.15 -4.08 -18.79
CA ASP A 178 5.61 -3.95 -18.75
C ASP A 178 6.14 -4.49 -17.40
N PRO A 179 7.15 -5.39 -17.38
CA PRO A 179 7.65 -5.97 -16.14
C PRO A 179 8.11 -4.92 -15.12
N GLU A 180 8.71 -3.82 -15.59
CA GLU A 180 9.09 -2.69 -14.73
C GLU A 180 7.88 -2.06 -14.05
N PHE A 181 6.77 -1.89 -14.77
CA PHE A 181 5.55 -1.34 -14.20
C PHE A 181 4.86 -2.33 -13.27
N GLY A 182 4.75 -3.60 -13.69
CA GLY A 182 4.17 -4.66 -12.88
C GLY A 182 4.89 -4.83 -11.55
N TRP A 183 6.22 -4.75 -11.55
CA TRP A 183 7.01 -4.80 -10.32
C TRP A 183 6.78 -3.59 -9.40
N MET A 184 6.57 -2.39 -9.95
CA MET A 184 6.20 -1.22 -9.15
C MET A 184 4.83 -1.38 -8.51
N VAL A 185 3.84 -1.88 -9.25
CA VAL A 185 2.50 -2.19 -8.72
C VAL A 185 2.61 -3.22 -7.59
N PHE A 186 3.36 -4.30 -7.82
CA PHE A 186 3.62 -5.33 -6.80
C PHE A 186 4.31 -4.75 -5.55
N SER A 187 5.28 -3.84 -5.73
CA SER A 187 5.98 -3.20 -4.63
C SER A 187 5.03 -2.38 -3.75
N VAL A 188 4.15 -1.59 -4.37
CA VAL A 188 3.16 -0.76 -3.68
C VAL A 188 2.12 -1.61 -2.95
N ILE A 189 1.57 -2.65 -3.61
CA ILE A 189 0.61 -3.57 -2.98
C ILE A 189 1.24 -4.28 -1.78
N SER A 190 2.49 -4.75 -1.92
CA SER A 190 3.21 -5.41 -0.82
C SER A 190 3.42 -4.49 0.39
N GLY A 191 3.77 -3.22 0.13
CA GLY A 191 3.87 -2.18 1.17
C GLY A 191 2.53 -1.88 1.84
N GLY A 192 1.49 -1.68 1.05
CA GLY A 192 0.15 -1.43 1.58
C GLY A 192 -0.42 -2.61 2.36
N CYS A 193 -0.07 -3.86 2.02
CA CYS A 193 -0.41 -5.03 2.84
C CYS A 193 0.26 -4.98 4.23
N ILE A 194 1.52 -4.52 4.33
CA ILE A 194 2.16 -4.29 5.64
C ILE A 194 1.37 -3.26 6.44
N MET A 195 0.92 -2.20 5.78
CA MET A 195 0.15 -1.15 6.42
C MET A 195 -1.20 -1.65 6.93
N VAL A 196 -2.00 -2.29 6.07
CA VAL A 196 -3.31 -2.86 6.42
C VAL A 196 -3.18 -3.82 7.60
N LEU A 197 -2.22 -4.76 7.52
CA LEU A 197 -1.97 -5.73 8.57
C LEU A 197 -1.48 -5.06 9.86
N GLY A 198 -0.58 -4.08 9.75
CA GLY A 198 -0.02 -3.36 10.87
C GLY A 198 -1.09 -2.65 11.70
N TYR A 199 -1.98 -1.89 11.04
CA TYR A 199 -3.08 -1.22 11.71
C TYR A 199 -4.09 -2.20 12.30
N PHE A 200 -4.43 -3.27 11.57
CA PHE A 200 -5.31 -4.32 12.07
C PHE A 200 -4.76 -4.95 13.37
N LEU A 201 -3.49 -5.34 13.38
CA LEU A 201 -2.84 -5.93 14.56
C LEU A 201 -2.74 -4.92 15.71
N TYR A 202 -2.43 -3.66 15.41
CA TYR A 202 -2.36 -2.60 16.42
C TYR A 202 -3.72 -2.39 17.11
N GLN A 203 -4.80 -2.26 16.33
CA GLN A 203 -6.14 -2.09 16.87
C GLN A 203 -6.60 -3.32 17.65
N MET A 204 -6.34 -4.52 17.10
CA MET A 204 -6.76 -5.77 17.72
C MET A 204 -6.08 -6.04 19.08
N PHE A 205 -4.77 -5.75 19.19
CA PHE A 205 -3.97 -6.22 20.33
C PHE A 205 -3.44 -5.13 21.25
N LEU A 206 -3.31 -3.89 20.79
CA LEU A 206 -2.60 -2.85 21.54
C LEU A 206 -3.49 -1.67 21.95
N LEU A 207 -4.49 -1.33 21.14
CA LEU A 207 -5.28 -0.14 21.36
C LEU A 207 -6.10 -0.18 22.67
N TYR A 208 -6.84 -1.27 22.92
CA TYR A 208 -7.58 -1.41 24.18
C TYR A 208 -6.66 -1.57 25.41
N PRO A 209 -5.63 -2.45 25.42
CA PRO A 209 -4.76 -2.59 26.58
C PRO A 209 -4.02 -1.30 26.97
N LEU A 210 -3.57 -0.50 25.99
CA LEU A 210 -2.78 0.69 26.23
C LEU A 210 -3.62 1.95 26.46
N PHE A 211 -4.74 2.10 25.74
CA PHE A 211 -5.50 3.36 25.70
C PHE A 211 -6.97 3.22 26.10
N LYS A 212 -7.46 2.01 26.38
CA LYS A 212 -8.85 1.73 26.74
C LYS A 212 -9.87 2.17 25.67
N ILE A 213 -9.45 2.14 24.40
CA ILE A 213 -10.29 2.44 23.25
C ILE A 213 -10.81 1.13 22.65
N GLU A 214 -12.13 1.02 22.47
CA GLU A 214 -12.81 -0.14 21.90
C GLU A 214 -13.04 0.05 20.39
N ALA A 215 -11.96 0.01 19.61
CA ALA A 215 -12.05 0.09 18.15
C ALA A 215 -12.45 -1.25 17.51
N VAL A 216 -13.29 -1.20 16.48
CA VAL A 216 -13.65 -2.39 15.68
C VAL A 216 -12.54 -2.64 14.65
N ALA A 217 -11.48 -3.33 15.06
CA ALA A 217 -10.28 -3.56 14.23
C ALA A 217 -10.57 -4.10 12.82
N VAL A 218 -11.57 -4.98 12.68
CA VAL A 218 -11.98 -5.56 11.39
C VAL A 218 -12.56 -4.50 10.44
N ALA A 219 -13.20 -3.45 10.97
CA ALA A 219 -13.77 -2.37 10.16
C ALA A 219 -12.70 -1.49 9.51
N GLU A 220 -11.47 -1.47 10.05
CA GLU A 220 -10.35 -0.71 9.47
C GLU A 220 -9.80 -1.36 8.19
N VAL A 221 -9.86 -2.68 8.07
CA VAL A 221 -9.30 -3.44 6.94
C VAL A 221 -9.79 -2.90 5.57
N PRO A 222 -11.10 -2.77 5.30
CA PRO A 222 -11.57 -2.21 4.04
C PRO A 222 -11.18 -0.74 3.83
N ILE A 223 -11.10 0.06 4.91
CA ILE A 223 -10.71 1.47 4.86
C ILE A 223 -9.25 1.61 4.42
N ASN A 224 -8.35 0.88 5.07
CA ASN A 224 -6.92 0.85 4.74
C ASN A 224 -6.66 0.28 3.34
N ILE A 225 -7.42 -0.73 2.91
CA ILE A 225 -7.35 -1.21 1.52
C ILE A 225 -7.73 -0.08 0.55
N GLY A 226 -8.77 0.70 0.86
CA GLY A 226 -9.13 1.90 0.11
C GLY A 226 -7.99 2.92 0.05
N GLN A 227 -7.29 3.15 1.17
CA GLN A 227 -6.15 4.08 1.22
C GLN A 227 -5.00 3.60 0.35
N MET A 228 -4.65 2.32 0.44
CA MET A 228 -3.65 1.68 -0.41
C MET A 228 -3.98 1.85 -1.90
N ILE A 229 -5.24 1.61 -2.29
CA ILE A 229 -5.68 1.72 -3.69
C ILE A 229 -5.57 3.17 -4.18
N ILE A 230 -6.09 4.14 -3.42
CA ILE A 230 -6.05 5.56 -3.78
C ILE A 230 -4.60 6.05 -3.82
N GLY A 231 -3.78 5.64 -2.85
CA GLY A 231 -2.35 5.90 -2.82
C GLY A 231 -1.66 5.40 -4.10
N ALA A 232 -1.95 4.17 -4.52
CA ALA A 232 -1.39 3.57 -5.74
C ALA A 232 -1.84 4.32 -7.01
N ILE A 233 -3.13 4.66 -7.11
CA ILE A 233 -3.72 5.39 -8.24
C ILE A 233 -3.03 6.75 -8.44
N VAL A 234 -2.66 7.42 -7.35
CA VAL A 234 -1.99 8.73 -7.41
C VAL A 234 -0.48 8.57 -7.61
N ALA A 235 0.19 7.73 -6.81
CA ALA A 235 1.65 7.66 -6.78
C ALA A 235 2.26 7.05 -8.04
N LEU A 236 1.64 6.02 -8.64
CA LEU A 236 2.20 5.31 -9.78
C LEU A 236 2.27 6.18 -11.06
N PRO A 237 1.19 6.89 -11.47
CA PRO A 237 1.26 7.79 -12.62
C PRO A 237 2.21 8.95 -12.38
N ILE A 238 2.18 9.57 -11.20
CA ILE A 238 3.08 10.70 -10.87
C ILE A 238 4.54 10.25 -10.95
N THR A 239 4.86 9.07 -10.40
CA THR A 239 6.21 8.49 -10.48
C THR A 239 6.67 8.38 -11.94
N LYS A 240 5.82 7.86 -12.84
CA LYS A 240 6.12 7.76 -14.27
C LYS A 240 6.30 9.12 -14.92
N ILE A 241 5.44 10.09 -14.61
CA ILE A 241 5.52 11.46 -15.14
C ILE A 241 6.83 12.11 -14.70
N VAL A 242 7.18 12.03 -13.43
CA VAL A 242 8.42 12.59 -12.88
C VAL A 242 9.64 11.96 -13.54
N TRP A 243 9.69 10.64 -13.75
CA TRP A 243 10.82 10.02 -14.47
C TRP A 243 10.90 10.38 -15.94
N ARG A 244 9.77 10.65 -16.61
CA ARG A 244 9.77 11.15 -17.98
C ARG A 244 10.31 12.59 -18.06
N MET A 245 9.98 13.43 -17.07
CA MET A 245 10.43 14.82 -17.02
C MET A 245 11.86 14.97 -16.48
N LEU A 246 12.27 14.10 -15.54
CA LEU A 246 13.55 14.13 -14.83
C LEU A 246 14.23 12.75 -14.88
N PRO A 247 14.77 12.33 -16.04
CA PRO A 247 15.31 10.97 -16.23
C PRO A 247 16.45 10.61 -15.28
N TYR A 248 17.25 11.59 -14.85
CA TYR A 248 18.38 11.38 -13.93
C TYR A 248 17.94 10.83 -12.55
N LEU A 249 16.69 11.07 -12.12
CA LEU A 249 16.14 10.48 -10.90
C LEU A 249 15.89 8.97 -11.03
N LYS A 250 15.68 8.48 -12.26
CA LYS A 250 15.55 7.05 -12.55
C LYS A 250 16.93 6.35 -12.55
N GLU A 251 17.96 7.04 -13.04
CA GLU A 251 19.31 6.49 -13.28
C GLU A 251 20.28 6.58 -12.10
N SER A 252 20.06 7.50 -11.14
CA SER A 252 20.96 7.75 -10.00
C SER A 252 21.17 6.57 -9.02
N LYS A 253 20.60 5.39 -9.27
CA LYS A 253 20.56 4.28 -8.31
C LYS A 253 20.88 2.89 -8.87
N ASN A 254 21.40 2.82 -10.10
CA ASN A 254 22.15 1.67 -10.56
C ASN A 254 23.60 1.80 -10.09
#